data_AF-A0A3P3VRZ6-F1
#
_entry.id   AF-A0A3P3VRZ6-F1
#
_cell.length_a   1.000
_cell.length_b   1.000
_cell.length_c   1.000
_cell.angle_alpha   90.00
_cell.angle_beta   90.00
_cell.angle_gamma   90.00
#
_symmetry.space_group_name_H-M   'P 1'
#
loop_
_entity.id
_entity.type
_entity.pdbx_description
1 polymer ?
#
loop_
_entity_poly.entity_id
_entity_poly.type
_entity_poly.pdbx_seq_one_letter_code
_entity_poly.pdbx_strand_id
1 'polypeptide(L)'
;MAVNAEDGAILRGADIVRDSRSDLTSHIDTLRNDIESIPRSGMDGRMAIKFQELMLQWNQDADRLISALDNFEDDLRGTQQAFDATDEERAASLNIETSNVNFTY
;
A
#
# COMPACT_ATOMS: atom_id res chain seq x y z
N MET A 1 21.37 3.37 16.48
CA MET A 1 21.51 3.81 15.06
C MET A 1 20.79 2.88 14.09
N ALA A 2 20.64 1.57 14.37
CA ALA A 2 19.91 0.66 13.48
C ALA A 2 18.39 0.94 13.40
N VAL A 3 17.72 1.17 14.54
CA VAL A 3 16.27 1.42 14.63
C VAL A 3 15.82 2.61 13.76
N ASN A 4 16.44 3.79 13.92
CA ASN A 4 16.14 4.97 13.10
C ASN A 4 16.39 4.77 11.59
N ALA A 5 17.30 3.88 11.20
CA ALA A 5 17.59 3.59 9.81
C ALA A 5 16.55 2.62 9.21
N GLU A 6 16.04 1.69 10.02
CA GLU A 6 14.93 0.79 9.69
C GLU A 6 13.60 1.56 9.62
N ASP A 7 13.35 2.48 10.55
CA ASP A 7 12.17 3.37 10.56
C ASP A 7 12.10 4.21 9.27
N GLY A 8 13.21 4.87 8.94
CA GLY A 8 13.30 5.63 7.70
C GLY A 8 13.20 4.77 6.45
N ALA A 9 13.54 3.47 6.51
CA ALA A 9 13.38 2.56 5.38
C ALA A 9 11.91 2.13 5.20
N ILE A 10 11.18 1.86 6.28
CA ILE A 10 9.76 1.47 6.24
C ILE A 10 8.91 2.60 5.67
N LEU A 11 9.09 3.84 6.16
CA LEU A 11 8.37 5.00 5.65
C LEU A 11 8.67 5.27 4.17
N ARG A 12 9.94 5.17 3.75
CA ARG A 12 10.30 5.27 2.33
C ARG A 12 9.66 4.16 1.50
N GLY A 13 9.60 2.94 2.04
CA GLY A 13 8.90 1.82 1.40
C GLY A 13 7.42 2.13 1.18
N ALA A 14 6.73 2.64 2.20
CA ALA A 14 5.33 3.05 2.11
C ALA A 14 5.11 4.12 1.03
N ASP A 15 6.00 5.12 0.97
CA ASP A 15 5.90 6.18 -0.05
C ASP A 15 6.15 5.65 -1.47
N ILE A 16 7.11 4.72 -1.66
CA ILE A 16 7.35 4.05 -2.93
C ILE A 16 6.12 3.24 -3.37
N VAL A 17 5.47 2.54 -2.44
CA VAL A 17 4.25 1.77 -2.71
C VAL A 17 3.10 2.71 -3.12
N ARG A 18 2.94 3.83 -2.41
CA ARG A 18 1.95 4.87 -2.73
C ARG A 18 2.15 5.43 -4.14
N ASP A 19 3.39 5.76 -4.51
CA ASP A 19 3.71 6.28 -5.84
C ASP A 19 3.50 5.21 -6.91
N SER A 20 3.96 3.98 -6.67
CA SER A 20 3.75 2.84 -7.57
C SER A 20 2.25 2.55 -7.79
N ARG A 21 1.42 2.68 -6.74
CA ARG A 21 -0.04 2.56 -6.84
C ARG A 21 -0.60 3.63 -7.76
N SER A 22 -0.20 4.89 -7.58
CA SER A 22 -0.66 6.00 -8.43
C SER A 22 -0.34 5.73 -9.91
N ASP A 23 0.89 5.30 -10.20
CA ASP A 23 1.33 4.99 -11.56
C ASP A 23 0.56 3.79 -12.14
N LEU A 24 0.39 2.72 -11.35
CA LEU A 24 -0.36 1.54 -11.78
C LEU A 24 -1.84 1.85 -12.04
N THR A 25 -2.49 2.64 -11.19
CA THR A 25 -3.87 3.09 -11.42
C THR A 25 -3.99 3.84 -12.74
N SER A 26 -3.05 4.75 -13.04
CA SER A 26 -3.05 5.48 -14.31
C SER A 26 -2.88 4.55 -15.53
N HIS A 27 -2.00 3.55 -15.43
CA HIS A 27 -1.83 2.55 -16.48
C HIS A 27 -3.06 1.66 -16.65
N ILE A 28 -3.70 1.23 -15.56
CA ILE A 28 -4.94 0.46 -15.58
C ILE A 28 -6.04 1.27 -16.29
N ASP A 29 -6.22 2.53 -15.93
CA ASP A 29 -7.23 3.37 -16.56
C ASP A 29 -6.97 3.58 -18.06
N THR A 30 -5.70 3.73 -18.44
CA THR A 30 -5.30 3.83 -19.85
C THR A 30 -5.66 2.56 -20.62
N LEU A 31 -5.25 1.39 -20.11
CA LEU A 31 -5.54 0.10 -20.75
C LEU A 31 -7.05 -0.18 -20.80
N ARG A 32 -7.80 0.21 -19.77
CA ARG A 32 -9.25 0.15 -19.77
C ARG A 32 -9.85 0.96 -20.92
N ASN A 33 -9.42 2.22 -21.07
CA ASN A 33 -9.89 3.09 -22.14
C ASN A 33 -9.56 2.51 -23.53
N ASP A 34 -8.36 1.94 -23.70
CA ASP A 34 -7.95 1.29 -24.93
C ASP A 34 -8.86 0.10 -25.26
N ILE A 35 -9.18 -0.75 -24.27
CA ILE A 35 -10.10 -1.89 -24.44
C ILE A 35 -11.52 -1.38 -24.78
N GLU A 36 -12.01 -0.36 -24.07
CA GLU A 36 -13.34 0.22 -24.31
C GLU A 36 -13.46 0.89 -25.69
N SER A 37 -12.35 1.38 -26.25
CA SER A 37 -12.29 2.01 -27.57
C SER A 37 -12.45 1.05 -28.75
N ILE A 38 -12.34 -0.26 -28.51
CA ILE A 38 -12.44 -1.28 -29.56
C ILE A 38 -13.79 -1.13 -30.29
N PRO A 39 -13.78 -0.89 -31.63
CA PRO A 39 -15.01 -0.66 -32.39
C PRO A 39 -15.98 -1.84 -32.27
N ARG A 40 -17.20 -1.56 -31.81
CA ARG A 40 -18.25 -2.57 -31.67
C ARG A 40 -19.05 -2.80 -32.96
N SER A 41 -18.84 -1.97 -33.98
CA SER A 41 -19.47 -2.07 -35.29
C SER A 41 -18.98 -3.34 -36.00
N GLY A 42 -19.78 -4.40 -35.96
CA GLY A 42 -19.47 -5.70 -36.57
C GLY A 42 -19.32 -6.86 -35.58
N MET A 43 -19.42 -6.60 -34.27
CA MET A 43 -19.45 -7.66 -33.27
C MET A 43 -20.75 -8.46 -33.39
N ASP A 44 -20.65 -9.78 -33.59
CA ASP A 44 -21.80 -10.67 -33.40
C ASP A 44 -22.18 -10.74 -31.91
N GLY A 45 -23.37 -11.27 -31.60
CA GLY A 45 -23.84 -11.36 -30.21
C GLY A 45 -22.93 -12.16 -29.26
N ARG A 46 -22.13 -13.11 -29.78
CA ARG A 46 -21.18 -13.89 -28.97
C ARG A 46 -19.95 -13.07 -28.62
N MET A 47 -19.45 -12.25 -29.56
CA MET A 47 -18.33 -11.35 -29.31
C MET A 47 -18.70 -10.28 -28.27
N ALA A 48 -19.93 -9.76 -28.31
CA ALA A 48 -20.42 -8.82 -27.30
C ALA A 48 -20.47 -9.41 -25.89
N ILE A 49 -20.79 -10.70 -25.74
CA ILE A 49 -20.76 -11.40 -24.44
C ILE A 49 -19.32 -11.55 -23.96
N LYS A 50 -18.39 -12.00 -24.82
CA LYS A 50 -16.97 -12.14 -24.45
C LYS A 50 -16.33 -10.82 -24.07
N PHE A 51 -16.70 -9.73 -24.73
CA PHE A 51 -16.26 -8.40 -24.35
C PHE A 51 -16.76 -8.01 -22.94
N GLN A 52 -18.01 -8.28 -22.61
CA GLN A 52 -18.55 -8.03 -21.27
C GLN A 52 -17.85 -8.88 -20.19
N GLU A 53 -17.60 -10.16 -20.47
CA GLU A 53 -16.82 -11.03 -19.58
C GLU A 53 -15.41 -10.48 -19.34
N LEU A 54 -14.73 -10.03 -20.41
CA LEU A 54 -13.41 -9.40 -20.31
C LEU A 54 -13.44 -8.16 -19.43
N MET A 55 -14.40 -7.26 -19.63
CA MET A 55 -14.51 -6.03 -18.83
C MET A 55 -14.82 -6.31 -17.36
N LEU A 56 -15.63 -7.33 -17.08
CA LEU A 56 -15.90 -7.76 -15.70
C LEU A 56 -14.62 -8.26 -15.03
N GLN A 57 -13.88 -9.15 -15.71
CA GLN A 57 -12.62 -9.68 -15.19
C GLN A 57 -11.58 -8.57 -15.01
N TRP A 58 -11.48 -7.67 -15.99
CA TRP A 58 -10.59 -6.50 -15.93
C TRP A 58 -10.82 -5.68 -14.66
N ASN A 59 -12.06 -5.31 -14.38
CA ASN A 59 -12.39 -4.52 -13.19
C ASN A 59 -12.04 -5.27 -11.91
N GLN A 60 -12.33 -6.58 -11.84
CA GLN A 60 -12.00 -7.39 -10.66
C GLN A 60 -10.49 -7.46 -10.41
N ASP A 61 -9.70 -7.66 -11.46
CA ASP A 61 -8.24 -7.76 -11.34
C ASP A 61 -7.61 -6.41 -10.99
N ALA A 62 -8.11 -5.32 -11.58
CA ALA A 62 -7.71 -3.95 -11.25
C ALA A 62 -7.97 -3.62 -9.78
N ASP A 63 -9.21 -3.83 -9.31
CA ASP A 63 -9.61 -3.56 -7.93
C ASP A 63 -8.78 -4.39 -6.93
N ARG A 64 -8.50 -5.65 -7.28
CA ARG A 64 -7.66 -6.53 -6.44
C ARG A 64 -6.23 -6.02 -6.34
N LEU A 65 -5.63 -5.57 -7.44
CA LEU A 65 -4.27 -5.04 -7.44
C LEU A 65 -4.18 -3.75 -6.61
N ILE A 66 -5.11 -2.81 -6.83
CA ILE A 66 -5.15 -1.54 -6.10
C ILE A 66 -5.33 -1.81 -4.60
N SER A 67 -6.29 -2.66 -4.23
CA SER A 67 -6.53 -3.02 -2.83
C SER A 67 -5.32 -3.69 -2.17
N ALA A 68 -4.57 -4.52 -2.91
CA ALA A 68 -3.37 -5.15 -2.39
C ALA A 68 -2.26 -4.12 -2.10
N LEU A 69 -2.12 -3.09 -2.93
CA LEU A 69 -1.17 -2.00 -2.72
C LEU A 69 -1.59 -1.08 -1.57
N ASP A 70 -2.88 -0.80 -1.43
CA ASP A 70 -3.44 -0.07 -0.27
C ASP A 70 -3.13 -0.80 1.04
N ASN A 71 -3.50 -2.08 1.13
CA ASN A 71 -3.24 -2.88 2.33
C ASN A 71 -1.74 -2.96 2.65
N PHE A 72 -0.89 -3.07 1.62
CA PHE A 72 0.55 -3.12 1.83
C PHE A 72 1.13 -1.78 2.32
N GLU A 73 0.64 -0.63 1.84
CA GLU A 73 0.99 0.68 2.38
C GLU A 73 0.56 0.79 3.86
N ASP A 74 -0.68 0.39 4.16
CA ASP A 74 -1.22 0.43 5.51
C ASP A 74 -0.43 -0.47 6.47
N ASP A 75 -0.06 -1.68 6.05
CA ASP A 75 0.77 -2.60 6.84
C ASP A 75 2.16 -2.01 7.14
N LEU A 76 2.78 -1.33 6.16
CA LEU A 76 4.06 -0.66 6.37
C LEU A 76 3.93 0.49 7.36
N ARG A 77 2.90 1.33 7.23
CA ARG A 77 2.67 2.45 8.16
C ARG A 77 2.30 1.96 9.56
N GLY A 78 1.49 0.91 9.67
CA GLY A 78 1.15 0.27 10.94
C GLY A 78 2.37 -0.33 11.63
N THR A 79 3.28 -0.93 10.85
CA THR A 79 4.56 -1.44 11.36
C THR A 79 5.41 -0.31 11.94
N GLN A 80 5.49 0.84 11.26
CA GLN A 80 6.21 2.01 11.78
C GLN A 80 5.62 2.48 13.12
N GLN A 81 4.29 2.63 13.19
CA GLN A 81 3.63 3.07 14.43
C GLN A 81 3.89 2.11 15.60
N ALA A 82 3.95 0.80 15.34
CA ALA A 82 4.27 -0.19 16.36
C ALA A 82 5.73 -0.07 16.85
N PHE A 83 6.68 0.25 15.95
CA PHE A 83 8.06 0.54 16.33
C PHE A 83 8.16 1.79 17.19
N ASP A 84 7.52 2.89 16.77
CA ASP A 84 7.52 4.16 17.51
C ASP A 84 6.96 3.97 18.94
N ALA A 85 5.83 3.27 19.08
CA ALA A 85 5.23 2.98 20.38
C ALA A 85 6.13 2.12 21.27
N THR A 86 6.78 1.10 20.70
CA THR A 86 7.71 0.23 21.43
C THR A 86 8.93 1.02 21.94
N ASP A 87 9.44 1.95 21.14
CA ASP A 87 10.59 2.76 21.52
C ASP A 87 10.24 3.82 22.56
N GLU A 88 9.05 4.42 22.50
CA GLU A 88 8.53 5.31 23.54
C GLU A 88 8.39 4.58 24.89
N GLU A 89 7.85 3.36 24.90
CA GLU A 89 7.72 2.54 26.11
C GLU A 89 9.10 2.20 26.73
N ARG A 90 10.08 1.86 25.89
CA ARG A 90 11.46 1.59 26.33
C ARG A 90 12.13 2.84 26.91
N ALA A 91 11.98 3.98 26.23
CA ALA A 91 12.52 5.25 26.70
C ALA A 91 11.92 5.67 28.05
N ALA A 92 10.61 5.50 28.22
CA ALA A 92 9.92 5.76 29.49
C ALA A 92 10.44 4.84 30.62
N SER A 93 10.61 3.55 30.33
CA SER A 93 11.14 2.57 31.30
C SER A 93 12.56 2.92 31.75
N LEU A 94 13.46 3.26 30.83
CA LEU A 94 14.83 3.68 31.14
C LEU A 94 14.87 4.97 31.97
N ASN A 95 13.97 5.92 31.73
CA ASN A 95 13.90 7.16 32.50
C ASN A 95 13.44 6.92 33.96
N ILE A 96 12.57 5.93 34.18
CA ILE A 96 12.14 5.52 35.52
C ILE A 96 13.30 4.85 36.27
N GLU A 97 14.04 3.94 35.62
CA GLU A 97 15.18 3.27 36.24
C GLU A 97 16.29 4.27 36.62
N THR A 98 16.65 5.17 35.71
CA THR A 98 17.66 6.21 35.98
C THR A 98 17.23 7.18 37.07
N SER A 99 15.94 7.52 37.16
CA SER A 99 15.39 8.34 38.25
C SER A 99 15.49 7.62 39.60
N ASN A 100 15.14 6.33 39.67
CA ASN A 100 15.20 5.56 40.92
C ASN A 100 16.63 5.38 41.45
N VAL A 101 17.62 5.24 40.57
CA VAL A 101 19.04 5.14 40.95
C VAL A 101 19.58 6.47 41.52
N ASN A 102 19.03 7.62 41.12
CA ASN A 102 19.44 8.92 41.64
C ASN A 102 18.90 9.24 43.06
N PHE A 103 17.94 8.48 43.59
CA PHE A 103 17.42 8.64 44.95
C PHE A 103 18.12 7.75 45.99
N THR A 104 19.17 7.01 45.60
CA THR A 104 19.90 6.10 46.49
C THR A 104 21.22 6.70 47.01
N TYR A 105 21.19 7.88 47.63
CA TYR A 105 22.29 8.43 48.45
C TYR A 105 21.77 9.33 49.57
#